data_AF-A0A7X3NTF5-F1
#
_entry.id   AF-A0A7X3NTF5-F1
#
_cell.length_a   1.000
_cell.length_b   1.000
_cell.length_c   1.000
_cell.angle_alpha   90.00
_cell.angle_beta   90.00
_cell.angle_gamma   90.00
#
_symmetry.space_group_name_H-M   'P 1'
#
loop_
_entity.id
_entity.type
_entity.pdbx_description
1 polymer ?
#
loop_
_entity_poly.entity_id
_entity_poly.type
_entity_poly.pdbx_seq_one_letter_code
_entity_poly.pdbx_strand_id
1 'polypeptide(L)'
;MSYPNLKLQIHRDQLTWFLDLLLDEREIFQLSASTGIVPDVDKLYALSRRELLVNLTDAFLGVVGSAEPTLENSDARTPKPEINNGDVSIEALASQFLSEKAQAAISRVGYMEVSEIETFFKTSDILIEAGDFGEVVWALLTDQRTAVVEHGYKLLNTTYESINVAYTNGYELPISNEQLEEIRAAAADNLEAEDQQSERPIQEIERLEQQLADAKADYLSLEKKHSRLDQQRAFLLEENKGLKTKTETQHENEKRLKELQQENSVLRERVARYTEDTAALQQLANEREVLLGEKERLADQLKEYEQIKSAKETFTTDLKLVEEAIYKGHQGLEDFQTSLDSHFDTLESCHQAARGALNQIRQTLAYLDTQQISDVDAHYGITPEQPRVGVFVDVQNMFYAAKDRFGRRVDYIKLLDLIVGPRYLMVAYAYVVQIPEINQSSFLSLLEHNGYTIKSKDLRLRGDGSAKGDWDVGIAVDVVSMLGSLDVVILASGDGDFCPLAELIKQQNKRVEVVAFEHNTSMDLQQIADQFFPIGDELLIS
;
A
#
# COMPACT_ATOMS: atom_id res chain seq x y z
N MET A 1 33.23 -72.97 -20.72
CA MET A 1 34.12 -71.85 -20.38
C MET A 1 33.26 -70.72 -19.87
N SER A 2 33.59 -70.24 -18.67
CA SER A 2 32.84 -69.22 -17.94
C SER A 2 32.98 -67.87 -18.66
N TYR A 3 31.87 -67.31 -19.16
CA TYR A 3 31.87 -65.90 -19.53
C TYR A 3 31.98 -65.07 -18.25
N PRO A 4 32.91 -64.12 -18.16
CA PRO A 4 32.97 -63.23 -17.02
C PRO A 4 31.77 -62.29 -17.09
N ASN A 5 31.19 -62.02 -15.92
CA ASN A 5 30.21 -60.96 -15.70
C ASN A 5 30.64 -59.66 -16.42
N LEU A 6 30.03 -59.32 -17.56
CA LEU A 6 29.89 -57.93 -17.93
C LEU A 6 28.84 -57.34 -16.99
N LYS A 7 29.30 -56.84 -15.84
CA LYS A 7 28.56 -55.80 -15.14
C LYS A 7 28.41 -54.66 -16.15
N LEU A 8 27.23 -54.53 -16.75
CA LEU A 8 26.79 -53.29 -17.38
C LEU A 8 26.82 -52.21 -16.27
N GLN A 9 27.95 -51.53 -16.13
CA GLN A 9 27.99 -50.24 -15.46
C GLN A 9 27.38 -49.24 -16.44
N ILE A 10 26.05 -49.21 -16.48
CA ILE A 10 25.35 -48.11 -17.11
C ILE A 10 25.64 -46.89 -16.23
N HIS A 11 26.44 -45.96 -16.77
CA HIS A 11 26.76 -44.72 -16.06
C HIS A 11 25.46 -43.98 -15.74
N ARG A 12 25.41 -43.34 -14.56
CA ARG A 12 24.23 -42.65 -14.03
C ARG A 12 23.60 -41.71 -15.07
N ASP A 13 24.43 -41.10 -15.91
CA ASP A 13 24.04 -40.11 -16.91
C ASP A 13 23.45 -40.74 -18.19
N GLN A 14 23.85 -41.97 -18.54
CA GLN A 14 23.35 -42.69 -19.72
C GLN A 14 21.92 -43.21 -19.53
N LEU A 15 21.57 -43.64 -18.30
CA LEU A 15 20.21 -44.04 -17.96
C LEU A 15 19.29 -42.84 -17.69
N THR A 16 19.86 -41.70 -17.29
CA THR A 16 19.08 -40.48 -17.02
C THR A 16 18.61 -39.86 -18.32
N TRP A 17 19.47 -39.79 -19.35
CA TRP A 17 19.04 -39.37 -20.69
C TRP A 17 17.96 -40.30 -21.28
N PHE A 18 18.10 -41.62 -21.12
CA PHE A 18 17.11 -42.57 -21.67
C PHE A 18 15.76 -42.52 -20.93
N LEU A 19 15.75 -42.25 -19.62
CA LEU A 19 14.52 -42.09 -18.83
C LEU A 19 13.89 -40.71 -19.03
N ASP A 20 14.66 -39.62 -19.12
CA ASP A 20 14.17 -38.28 -19.47
C ASP A 20 13.61 -38.23 -20.90
N LEU A 21 14.12 -39.09 -21.79
CA LEU A 21 13.63 -39.24 -23.16
C LEU A 21 12.29 -40.02 -23.26
N LEU A 22 11.97 -40.82 -22.23
CA LEU A 22 10.76 -41.66 -22.13
C LEU A 22 9.68 -41.07 -21.20
N LEU A 23 10.06 -40.26 -20.22
CA LEU A 23 9.18 -39.65 -19.22
C LEU A 23 9.39 -38.13 -19.22
N ASP A 24 8.94 -37.46 -20.28
CA ASP A 24 8.81 -36.00 -20.25
C ASP A 24 7.62 -35.65 -19.35
N GLU A 25 7.88 -34.91 -18.26
CA GLU A 25 6.86 -34.49 -17.27
C GLU A 25 5.67 -33.79 -17.94
N ARG A 26 5.89 -33.13 -19.08
CA ARG A 26 4.83 -32.46 -19.86
C ARG A 26 3.90 -33.45 -20.55
N GLU A 27 4.44 -34.57 -21.03
CA GLU A 27 3.67 -35.60 -21.72
C GLU A 27 2.90 -36.48 -20.73
N ILE A 28 3.45 -36.75 -19.54
CA ILE A 28 2.73 -37.42 -18.43
C ILE A 28 1.51 -36.58 -18.00
N PHE A 29 1.68 -35.26 -17.95
CA PHE A 29 0.59 -34.32 -17.66
C PHE A 29 -0.48 -34.31 -18.75
N GLN A 30 -0.09 -34.41 -20.02
CA GLN A 30 -1.03 -34.51 -21.14
C GLN A 30 -1.75 -35.87 -21.20
N LEU A 31 -1.08 -36.97 -20.86
CA LEU A 31 -1.67 -38.30 -20.75
C LEU A 31 -2.67 -38.37 -19.58
N SER A 32 -2.33 -37.80 -18.42
CA SER A 32 -3.23 -37.65 -17.27
C SER A 32 -4.47 -36.80 -17.62
N ALA A 33 -4.26 -35.69 -18.33
CA ALA A 33 -5.34 -34.80 -18.76
C ALA A 33 -6.25 -35.39 -19.83
N SER A 34 -5.74 -36.28 -20.69
CA SER A 34 -6.50 -36.89 -21.80
C SER A 34 -7.18 -38.21 -21.43
N THR A 35 -6.62 -38.99 -20.51
CA THR A 35 -7.14 -40.31 -20.12
C THR A 35 -7.77 -40.36 -18.72
N GLY A 36 -7.54 -39.34 -17.88
CA GLY A 36 -8.09 -39.24 -16.52
C GLY A 36 -7.40 -40.13 -15.48
N ILE A 37 -6.35 -40.86 -15.87
CA ILE A 37 -5.54 -41.69 -14.96
C ILE A 37 -4.43 -40.82 -14.38
N VAL A 38 -4.42 -40.61 -13.07
CA VAL A 38 -3.36 -39.87 -12.37
C VAL A 38 -2.29 -40.85 -11.91
N PRO A 39 -1.10 -40.88 -12.53
CA PRO A 39 -0.03 -41.76 -12.07
C PRO A 39 0.49 -41.30 -10.70
N ASP A 40 0.73 -42.26 -9.79
CA ASP A 40 1.35 -41.99 -8.49
C ASP A 40 2.85 -41.75 -8.70
N VAL A 41 3.17 -40.48 -8.94
CA VAL A 41 4.51 -40.00 -9.31
C VAL A 41 5.52 -40.35 -8.20
N ASP A 42 5.13 -40.28 -6.93
CA ASP A 42 5.99 -40.59 -5.80
C ASP A 42 6.33 -42.08 -5.71
N LYS A 43 5.41 -42.97 -6.12
CA LYS A 43 5.71 -44.41 -6.28
C LYS A 43 6.60 -44.70 -7.49
N LEU A 44 6.40 -44.02 -8.62
CA LEU A 44 7.21 -44.17 -9.83
C LEU A 44 8.68 -43.82 -9.57
N TYR A 45 8.94 -42.77 -8.79
CA TYR A 45 10.30 -42.39 -8.41
C TYR A 45 10.90 -43.25 -7.27
N ALA A 46 10.07 -43.97 -6.50
CA ALA A 46 10.52 -44.82 -5.39
C ALA A 46 10.89 -46.25 -5.79
N LEU A 47 10.47 -46.73 -6.97
CA LEU A 47 10.80 -48.07 -7.48
C LEU A 47 12.27 -48.15 -7.96
N SER A 48 12.92 -49.30 -7.75
CA SER A 48 14.27 -49.47 -8.29
C SER A 48 14.25 -49.57 -9.82
N ARG A 49 15.26 -49.02 -10.51
CA ARG A 49 15.32 -48.89 -12.00
C ARG A 49 15.14 -50.20 -12.77
N ARG A 50 15.33 -51.36 -12.13
CA ARG A 50 15.10 -52.69 -12.72
C ARG A 50 13.65 -53.17 -12.58
N GLU A 51 12.92 -52.72 -11.56
CA GLU A 51 11.51 -53.04 -11.34
C GLU A 51 10.59 -52.24 -12.26
N LEU A 52 10.98 -51.00 -12.59
CA LEU A 52 10.22 -50.10 -13.46
C LEU A 52 10.14 -50.61 -14.92
N LEU A 53 11.21 -51.23 -15.42
CA LEU A 53 11.29 -51.87 -16.74
C LEU A 53 10.47 -53.16 -16.84
N VAL A 54 10.16 -53.81 -15.71
CA VAL A 54 9.43 -55.09 -15.68
C VAL A 54 7.93 -54.87 -15.40
N ASN A 55 7.58 -53.84 -14.61
CA ASN A 55 6.22 -53.62 -14.10
C ASN A 55 5.59 -52.30 -14.58
N LEU A 56 5.99 -51.79 -15.74
CA LEU A 56 5.46 -50.55 -16.34
C LEU A 56 3.92 -50.59 -16.50
N THR A 57 3.35 -51.78 -16.73
CA THR A 57 1.90 -52.03 -16.75
C THR A 57 1.24 -51.94 -15.37
N ASP A 58 1.83 -52.53 -14.32
CA ASP A 58 1.28 -52.48 -12.95
C ASP A 58 1.39 -51.08 -12.33
N ALA A 59 2.44 -50.32 -12.67
CA ALA A 59 2.64 -48.94 -12.20
C ALA A 59 1.61 -47.95 -12.78
N PHE A 60 1.05 -48.25 -13.95
CA PHE A 60 0.00 -47.45 -14.58
C PHE A 60 -1.42 -48.03 -14.41
N LEU A 61 -1.60 -49.27 -13.92
CA LEU A 61 -2.92 -49.95 -13.86
C LEU A 61 -3.31 -50.72 -12.56
N GLY A 62 -2.70 -50.54 -11.37
CA GLY A 62 -3.22 -51.20 -10.15
C GLY A 62 -3.00 -50.41 -8.85
N VAL A 63 -3.99 -50.17 -7.97
CA VAL A 63 -5.13 -51.05 -7.61
C VAL A 63 -6.35 -50.23 -7.15
N VAL A 64 -7.49 -50.39 -7.84
CA VAL A 64 -8.82 -50.31 -7.21
C VAL A 64 -8.89 -51.44 -6.18
N GLY A 65 -9.16 -51.06 -4.94
CA GLY A 65 -8.93 -51.83 -3.73
C GLY A 65 -9.31 -53.31 -3.75
N SER A 66 -8.55 -54.07 -2.97
CA SER A 66 -9.04 -55.27 -2.31
C SER A 66 -10.30 -54.94 -1.50
N ALA A 67 -11.48 -55.36 -1.96
CA ALA A 67 -12.58 -55.86 -1.13
C ALA A 67 -13.83 -56.14 -1.97
N GLU A 68 -14.22 -57.43 -2.01
CA GLU A 68 -15.62 -57.86 -2.15
C GLU A 68 -16.48 -57.39 -0.94
N PRO A 69 -17.82 -57.48 -1.01
CA PRO A 69 -18.74 -56.36 -0.77
C PRO A 69 -19.41 -56.37 0.61
N THR A 70 -19.87 -55.19 1.05
CA THR A 70 -21.16 -54.94 1.75
C THR A 70 -21.30 -53.41 1.96
N LEU A 71 -22.27 -52.75 1.31
CA LEU A 71 -23.56 -52.32 1.90
C LEU A 71 -23.33 -51.38 3.11
N GLU A 72 -23.68 -50.09 3.12
CA GLU A 72 -24.95 -49.47 2.72
C GLU A 72 -24.86 -47.93 2.68
N ASN A 73 -25.52 -47.38 1.66
CA ASN A 73 -26.44 -46.23 1.67
C ASN A 73 -26.02 -44.74 1.69
N SER A 74 -26.69 -44.08 0.73
CA SER A 74 -27.20 -42.70 0.67
C SER A 74 -26.22 -41.64 0.16
N ASP A 75 -26.54 -40.78 -0.81
CA ASP A 75 -27.73 -40.61 -1.64
C ASP A 75 -27.40 -39.64 -2.80
N ALA A 76 -28.12 -39.79 -3.92
CA ALA A 76 -28.43 -38.80 -4.98
C ALA A 76 -27.29 -37.96 -5.64
N ARG A 77 -26.79 -38.33 -6.84
CA ARG A 77 -27.28 -37.99 -8.22
C ARG A 77 -27.24 -36.50 -8.65
N THR A 78 -26.19 -36.17 -9.42
CA THR A 78 -26.21 -35.33 -10.65
C THR A 78 -25.05 -35.77 -11.59
N PRO A 79 -25.14 -35.60 -12.94
CA PRO A 79 -24.58 -36.53 -13.91
C PRO A 79 -23.11 -36.27 -14.30
N LYS A 80 -22.36 -37.35 -14.55
CA LYS A 80 -21.03 -37.34 -15.21
C LYS A 80 -21.17 -37.51 -16.73
N PRO A 81 -20.32 -36.88 -17.55
CA PRO A 81 -20.33 -37.08 -19.00
C PRO A 81 -19.67 -38.41 -19.36
N GLU A 82 -20.35 -39.20 -20.19
CA GLU A 82 -19.79 -40.34 -20.91
C GLU A 82 -18.85 -39.85 -22.02
N ILE A 83 -17.58 -40.28 -21.98
CA ILE A 83 -16.71 -40.27 -23.16
C ILE A 83 -16.39 -41.74 -23.46
N ASN A 84 -16.74 -42.12 -24.68
CA ASN A 84 -16.64 -43.43 -25.27
C ASN A 84 -15.20 -43.64 -25.76
N ASN A 85 -14.39 -44.42 -25.04
CA ASN A 85 -13.06 -44.85 -25.49
C ASN A 85 -13.20 -46.19 -26.24
N GLY A 86 -12.93 -46.18 -27.54
CA GLY A 86 -12.71 -47.37 -28.35
C GLY A 86 -11.23 -47.73 -28.37
N ASP A 87 -10.95 -48.99 -28.06
CA ASP A 87 -9.68 -49.71 -27.97
C ASP A 87 -8.52 -49.25 -28.88
N VAL A 88 -7.39 -48.92 -28.26
CA VAL A 88 -6.07 -48.96 -28.89
C VAL A 88 -5.20 -49.93 -28.07
N SER A 89 -4.78 -51.03 -28.68
CA SER A 89 -3.88 -52.01 -28.04
C SER A 89 -2.52 -51.36 -27.76
N ILE A 90 -2.02 -51.58 -26.54
CA ILE A 90 -0.79 -50.99 -25.98
C ILE A 90 0.46 -51.32 -26.84
N GLU A 91 0.44 -52.44 -27.57
CA GLU A 91 1.50 -52.82 -28.51
C GLU A 91 1.60 -51.87 -29.72
N ALA A 92 0.47 -51.29 -30.16
CA ALA A 92 0.46 -50.32 -31.26
C ALA A 92 1.07 -48.97 -30.88
N LEU A 93 0.89 -48.55 -29.63
CA LEU A 93 1.46 -47.32 -29.08
C LEU A 93 2.98 -47.42 -28.88
N ALA A 94 3.49 -48.57 -28.45
CA ALA A 94 4.93 -48.79 -28.28
C ALA A 94 5.70 -48.82 -29.62
N SER A 95 5.13 -49.44 -30.67
CA SER A 95 5.72 -49.44 -32.02
C SER A 95 5.70 -48.06 -32.68
N GLN A 96 4.65 -47.27 -32.44
CA GLN A 96 4.55 -45.91 -32.97
C GLN A 96 5.60 -44.97 -32.35
N PHE A 97 5.88 -45.12 -31.05
CA PHE A 97 6.87 -44.30 -30.33
C PHE A 97 8.33 -44.59 -30.75
N LEU A 98 8.66 -45.86 -31.05
CA LEU A 98 9.99 -46.25 -31.53
C LEU A 98 10.24 -45.79 -32.98
N SER A 99 9.19 -45.79 -33.83
CA SER A 99 9.23 -45.26 -35.20
C SER A 99 9.58 -43.77 -35.25
N GLU A 100 8.97 -42.96 -34.38
CA GLU A 100 9.21 -41.51 -34.36
C GLU A 100 10.64 -41.13 -33.95
N LYS A 101 11.25 -41.88 -33.04
CA LYS A 101 12.64 -41.61 -32.60
C LYS A 101 13.66 -41.99 -33.68
N ALA A 102 13.41 -43.04 -34.47
CA ALA A 102 14.22 -43.36 -35.65
C ALA A 102 14.15 -42.25 -36.71
N GLN A 103 12.95 -41.69 -36.92
CA GLN A 103 12.73 -40.52 -37.79
C GLN A 103 13.48 -39.27 -37.29
N ALA A 104 13.61 -39.08 -35.97
CA ALA A 104 14.33 -37.96 -35.38
C ALA A 104 15.86 -38.05 -35.59
N ALA A 105 16.43 -39.26 -35.56
CA ALA A 105 17.85 -39.48 -35.87
C ALA A 105 18.15 -39.21 -37.36
N ILE A 106 17.27 -39.67 -38.25
CA ILE A 106 17.33 -39.42 -39.71
C ILE A 106 17.23 -37.93 -40.01
N SER A 107 16.31 -37.23 -39.34
CA SER A 107 16.15 -35.79 -39.48
C SER A 107 17.42 -35.05 -39.08
N ARG A 108 18.17 -35.54 -38.08
CA ARG A 108 19.37 -34.87 -37.58
C ARG A 108 20.59 -35.05 -38.47
N VAL A 109 20.75 -36.20 -39.13
CA VAL A 109 21.82 -36.45 -40.12
C VAL A 109 21.62 -35.61 -41.39
N GLY A 110 20.36 -35.37 -41.79
CA GLY A 110 20.03 -34.56 -42.98
C GLY A 110 20.42 -33.08 -42.91
N TYR A 111 20.80 -32.56 -41.72
CA TYR A 111 21.15 -31.15 -41.51
C TYR A 111 22.61 -30.92 -41.08
N MET A 112 23.47 -31.95 -41.15
CA MET A 112 24.89 -31.84 -40.77
C MET A 112 25.78 -31.54 -41.98
N GLU A 113 26.86 -30.78 -41.78
CA GLU A 113 27.88 -30.56 -42.80
C GLU A 113 28.75 -31.81 -43.00
N VAL A 114 29.37 -31.97 -44.18
CA VAL A 114 30.13 -33.19 -44.54
C VAL A 114 31.25 -33.51 -43.54
N SER A 115 31.90 -32.50 -42.98
CA SER A 115 32.94 -32.66 -41.94
C SER A 115 32.38 -33.04 -40.56
N GLU A 116 31.15 -32.64 -40.24
CA GLU A 116 30.45 -32.99 -39.00
C GLU A 116 29.89 -34.40 -39.07
N ILE A 117 29.36 -34.78 -40.23
CA ILE A 117 29.00 -36.15 -40.59
C ILE A 117 30.24 -37.04 -40.47
N GLU A 118 31.37 -36.67 -41.07
CA GLU A 118 32.62 -37.44 -40.99
C GLU A 118 33.16 -37.56 -39.56
N THR A 119 32.98 -36.55 -38.73
CA THR A 119 33.36 -36.59 -37.30
C THR A 119 32.41 -37.49 -36.51
N PHE A 120 31.09 -37.37 -36.73
CA PHE A 120 30.05 -38.18 -36.10
C PHE A 120 30.22 -39.68 -36.39
N PHE A 121 30.52 -40.06 -37.63
CA PHE A 121 30.77 -41.45 -38.00
C PHE A 121 32.14 -41.97 -37.50
N LYS A 122 33.18 -41.12 -37.42
CA LYS A 122 34.50 -41.49 -36.84
C LYS A 122 34.51 -41.62 -35.31
N THR A 123 33.57 -41.00 -34.59
CA THR A 123 33.49 -41.01 -33.12
C THR A 123 32.32 -41.81 -32.55
N SER A 124 31.52 -42.45 -33.41
CA SER A 124 30.40 -43.29 -32.98
C SER A 124 30.85 -44.73 -32.69
N ASP A 125 30.93 -45.09 -31.41
CA ASP A 125 31.31 -46.44 -30.95
C ASP A 125 30.37 -47.54 -31.49
N ILE A 126 29.13 -47.20 -31.87
CA ILE A 126 28.14 -48.12 -32.45
C ILE A 126 28.53 -48.59 -33.87
N LEU A 127 29.17 -47.72 -34.66
CA LEU A 127 29.58 -48.03 -36.04
C LEU A 127 30.99 -48.63 -36.09
N ILE A 128 31.84 -48.26 -35.14
CA ILE A 128 33.15 -48.91 -34.92
C ILE A 128 32.96 -50.38 -34.52
N GLU A 129 31.92 -50.71 -33.75
CA GLU A 129 31.55 -52.09 -33.42
C GLU A 129 30.87 -52.86 -34.57
N ALA A 130 30.39 -52.17 -35.63
CA ALA A 130 29.66 -52.78 -36.75
C ALA A 130 30.55 -53.32 -37.90
N GLY A 131 31.87 -53.12 -37.83
CA GLY A 131 32.84 -53.65 -38.80
C GLY A 131 32.60 -53.20 -40.26
N ASP A 132 32.90 -54.09 -41.22
CA ASP A 132 32.84 -53.84 -42.68
C ASP A 132 31.53 -53.21 -43.16
N PHE A 133 30.42 -53.44 -42.46
CA PHE A 133 29.12 -52.87 -42.79
C PHE A 133 29.06 -51.35 -42.59
N GLY A 134 29.68 -50.85 -41.51
CA GLY A 134 29.76 -49.41 -41.23
C GLY A 134 30.61 -48.67 -42.26
N GLU A 135 31.70 -49.28 -42.71
CA GLU A 135 32.58 -48.72 -43.76
C GLU A 135 31.90 -48.67 -45.13
N VAL A 136 31.10 -49.68 -45.47
CA VAL A 136 30.34 -49.71 -46.74
C VAL A 136 29.25 -48.62 -46.75
N VAL A 137 28.53 -48.43 -45.65
CA VAL A 137 27.53 -47.36 -45.53
C VAL A 137 28.19 -45.97 -45.60
N TRP A 138 29.35 -45.81 -44.97
CA TRP A 138 30.16 -44.59 -45.06
C TRP A 138 30.62 -44.29 -46.49
N ALA A 139 31.13 -45.28 -47.21
CA ALA A 139 31.58 -45.14 -48.59
C ALA A 139 30.42 -44.78 -49.54
N LEU A 140 29.21 -45.29 -49.29
CA LEU A 140 28.03 -44.99 -50.10
C LEU A 140 27.48 -43.57 -49.85
N LEU A 141 27.58 -43.06 -48.62
CA LEU A 141 27.10 -41.72 -48.26
C LEU A 141 28.08 -40.59 -48.63
N THR A 142 29.35 -40.92 -48.84
CA THR A 142 30.39 -39.97 -49.27
C THR A 142 30.57 -39.90 -50.79
N ASP A 143 29.91 -40.78 -51.55
CA ASP A 143 29.89 -40.73 -53.01
C ASP A 143 29.06 -39.53 -53.51
N GLN A 144 29.56 -38.77 -54.49
CA GLN A 144 28.90 -37.53 -54.93
C GLN A 144 27.69 -37.75 -55.86
N ARG A 145 27.35 -39.00 -56.18
CA ARG A 145 26.20 -39.33 -57.04
C ARG A 145 24.94 -39.47 -56.20
N THR A 146 23.93 -38.64 -56.49
CA THR A 146 22.68 -38.54 -55.71
C THR A 146 21.95 -39.88 -55.54
N ALA A 147 21.93 -40.74 -56.56
CA ALA A 147 21.30 -42.06 -56.49
C ALA A 147 22.03 -43.05 -55.55
N VAL A 148 23.35 -42.89 -55.36
CA VAL A 148 24.17 -43.73 -54.48
C VAL A 148 23.97 -43.29 -53.02
N VAL A 149 23.95 -41.98 -52.80
CA VAL A 149 23.63 -41.35 -51.51
C VAL A 149 22.22 -41.74 -51.05
N GLU A 150 21.24 -41.63 -51.93
CA GLU A 150 19.84 -42.01 -51.66
C GLU A 150 19.69 -43.52 -51.37
N HIS A 151 20.51 -44.37 -52.01
CA HIS A 151 20.57 -45.80 -51.70
C HIS A 151 21.21 -46.10 -50.33
N GLY A 152 22.28 -45.38 -49.96
CA GLY A 152 22.89 -45.45 -48.63
C GLY A 152 21.92 -45.03 -47.51
N TYR A 153 21.15 -43.96 -47.74
CA TYR A 153 20.07 -43.53 -46.84
C TYR A 153 18.97 -44.60 -46.71
N LYS A 154 18.64 -45.31 -47.79
CA LYS A 154 17.66 -46.41 -47.77
C LYS A 154 18.13 -47.61 -46.93
N LEU A 155 19.42 -47.95 -46.99
CA LEU A 155 20.02 -49.04 -46.21
C LEU A 155 20.01 -48.75 -44.71
N LEU A 156 20.25 -47.51 -44.31
CA LEU A 156 20.13 -47.07 -42.91
C LEU A 156 18.68 -47.10 -42.38
N ASN A 157 17.69 -47.01 -43.28
CA ASN A 157 16.28 -46.90 -42.93
C ASN A 157 15.50 -48.22 -43.09
N THR A 158 16.20 -49.36 -43.25
CA THR A 158 15.55 -50.67 -43.38
C THR A 158 15.57 -51.40 -42.03
N THR A 159 14.42 -51.54 -41.39
CA THR A 159 14.23 -52.36 -40.18
C THR A 159 14.40 -53.86 -40.50
N TYR A 160 14.89 -54.61 -39.50
CA TYR A 160 15.30 -56.04 -39.57
C TYR A 160 14.23 -57.00 -40.17
N GLU A 161 12.98 -56.58 -40.31
CA GLU A 161 11.88 -57.36 -40.89
C GLU A 161 11.74 -57.27 -42.42
N SER A 162 12.52 -56.43 -43.12
CA SER A 162 12.43 -56.30 -44.58
C SER A 162 13.45 -57.13 -45.38
N ILE A 163 14.28 -57.95 -44.72
CA ILE A 163 15.34 -58.71 -45.38
C ILE A 163 14.85 -60.06 -45.96
N ASN A 164 13.58 -60.45 -45.78
CA ASN A 164 13.14 -61.81 -46.16
C ASN A 164 12.13 -61.93 -47.32
N VAL A 165 12.10 -61.03 -48.31
CA VAL A 165 11.27 -61.20 -49.54
C VAL A 165 12.01 -60.89 -50.86
N ALA A 166 13.32 -60.64 -50.87
CA ALA A 166 14.04 -60.34 -52.13
C ALA A 166 14.95 -61.46 -52.67
N TYR A 167 14.96 -62.66 -52.06
CA TYR A 167 15.60 -63.83 -52.66
C TYR A 167 14.78 -65.08 -52.38
N THR A 168 14.73 -65.97 -53.37
CA THR A 168 14.12 -67.31 -53.41
C THR A 168 12.64 -67.42 -53.78
N ASN A 169 12.40 -67.72 -55.07
CA ASN A 169 11.64 -68.88 -55.60
C ASN A 169 11.31 -68.57 -57.08
N GLY A 170 12.02 -69.09 -58.08
CA GLY A 170 12.62 -70.43 -58.13
C GLY A 170 11.52 -71.48 -58.19
N TYR A 171 10.84 -71.59 -59.34
CA TYR A 171 10.13 -72.80 -59.72
C TYR A 171 10.69 -73.28 -61.05
N GLU A 172 11.62 -74.22 -60.96
CA GLU A 172 11.93 -75.17 -62.04
C GLU A 172 10.70 -76.03 -62.32
N LEU A 173 10.50 -76.43 -63.56
CA LEU A 173 10.30 -77.84 -63.90
C LEU A 173 10.85 -78.10 -65.32
N PRO A 174 11.41 -79.30 -65.55
CA PRO A 174 12.34 -79.58 -66.64
C PRO A 174 11.62 -80.14 -67.87
N ILE A 175 12.14 -79.83 -69.06
CA ILE A 175 11.92 -80.67 -70.24
C ILE A 175 13.29 -81.00 -70.81
N SER A 176 13.61 -82.28 -70.76
CA SER A 176 14.86 -82.88 -71.22
C SER A 176 14.94 -82.92 -72.74
N ASN A 177 16.17 -82.75 -73.24
CA ASN A 177 16.59 -83.07 -74.60
C ASN A 177 16.54 -84.59 -74.84
N GLU A 178 15.34 -85.15 -74.99
CA GLU A 178 15.14 -86.54 -75.40
C GLU A 178 14.04 -86.69 -76.47
N GLN A 179 13.78 -85.64 -77.26
CA GLN A 179 12.98 -85.70 -78.50
C GLN A 179 13.51 -84.72 -79.57
N LEU A 180 14.84 -84.65 -79.72
CA LEU A 180 15.53 -83.90 -80.77
C LEU A 180 16.21 -84.83 -81.80
N GLU A 181 15.79 -86.10 -81.88
CA GLU A 181 16.32 -87.10 -82.84
C GLU A 181 15.23 -88.10 -83.28
N GLU A 182 14.03 -87.63 -83.65
CA GLU A 182 13.05 -88.49 -84.35
C GLU A 182 12.20 -87.78 -85.43
N ILE A 183 12.43 -86.50 -85.72
CA ILE A 183 11.84 -85.79 -86.88
C ILE A 183 12.93 -84.99 -87.62
N ARG A 184 14.02 -85.67 -87.97
CA ARG A 184 14.99 -85.28 -89.00
C ARG A 184 15.38 -86.48 -89.86
N ALA A 185 14.41 -87.25 -90.36
CA ALA A 185 14.72 -88.32 -91.32
C ALA A 185 13.52 -88.88 -92.11
N ALA A 186 12.63 -88.02 -92.63
CA ALA A 186 11.70 -88.47 -93.68
C ALA A 186 11.29 -87.31 -94.59
N ALA A 187 11.52 -87.50 -95.89
CA ALA A 187 11.15 -86.64 -97.02
C ALA A 187 12.12 -85.51 -97.38
N ALA A 188 13.36 -85.89 -97.72
CA ALA A 188 14.00 -85.35 -98.91
C ALA A 188 13.68 -86.30 -100.09
N ASP A 189 13.48 -85.71 -101.26
CA ASP A 189 13.42 -86.31 -102.59
C ASP A 189 12.10 -87.00 -103.00
N ASN A 190 11.22 -86.20 -103.61
CA ASN A 190 11.02 -86.35 -105.06
C ASN A 190 10.49 -85.05 -105.67
N LEU A 191 11.35 -84.48 -106.53
CA LEU A 191 10.99 -83.50 -107.55
C LEU A 191 9.91 -84.08 -108.48
N GLU A 192 8.97 -83.25 -108.92
CA GLU A 192 8.82 -82.81 -110.32
C GLU A 192 7.50 -82.05 -110.52
N ALA A 193 7.51 -81.10 -111.46
CA ALA A 193 6.40 -80.30 -112.00
C ALA A 193 6.10 -78.93 -111.33
N GLU A 194 6.95 -77.96 -111.69
CA GLU A 194 6.60 -76.65 -112.27
C GLU A 194 5.26 -75.95 -111.92
N ASP A 195 5.47 -74.77 -111.32
CA ASP A 195 4.84 -73.47 -111.62
C ASP A 195 3.44 -73.14 -111.03
N GLN A 196 3.36 -71.92 -110.46
CA GLN A 196 2.18 -71.21 -109.92
C GLN A 196 1.73 -71.49 -108.47
N GLN A 197 2.32 -70.79 -107.48
CA GLN A 197 1.60 -70.21 -106.32
C GLN A 197 2.54 -69.40 -105.40
N SER A 198 2.74 -68.13 -105.72
CA SER A 198 3.43 -67.15 -104.87
C SER A 198 2.49 -65.97 -104.65
N GLU A 199 1.72 -65.96 -103.55
CA GLU A 199 0.89 -64.79 -103.18
C GLU A 199 0.33 -64.79 -101.73
N ARG A 200 0.23 -65.95 -101.03
CA ARG A 200 -0.34 -66.00 -99.66
C ARG A 200 0.54 -65.48 -98.51
N PRO A 201 1.89 -65.61 -98.51
CA PRO A 201 2.72 -65.05 -97.43
C PRO A 201 2.76 -63.51 -97.40
N ILE A 202 2.46 -62.87 -98.53
CA ILE A 202 2.57 -61.41 -98.70
C ILE A 202 1.40 -60.68 -98.02
N GLN A 203 0.19 -61.23 -98.11
CA GLN A 203 -1.02 -60.62 -97.53
C GLN A 203 -1.00 -60.58 -95.98
N GLU A 204 -0.39 -61.56 -95.32
CA GLU A 204 -0.26 -61.57 -93.86
C GLU A 204 0.81 -60.57 -93.38
N ILE A 205 1.87 -60.38 -94.16
CA ILE A 205 2.88 -59.34 -93.91
C ILE A 205 2.25 -57.94 -94.02
N GLU A 206 1.44 -57.68 -95.06
CA GLU A 206 0.73 -56.40 -95.21
C GLU A 206 -0.21 -56.11 -94.03
N ARG A 207 -0.90 -57.13 -93.51
CA ARG A 207 -1.78 -56.98 -92.33
C ARG A 207 -1.01 -56.63 -91.06
N LEU A 208 0.13 -57.28 -90.82
CA LEU A 208 1.01 -56.99 -89.69
C LEU A 208 1.66 -55.61 -89.81
N GLU A 209 2.03 -55.18 -91.03
CA GLU A 209 2.54 -53.83 -91.29
C GLU A 209 1.49 -52.75 -90.98
N GLN A 210 0.22 -53.01 -91.30
CA GLN A 210 -0.88 -52.10 -90.97
C GLN A 210 -1.14 -52.02 -89.46
N GLN A 211 -1.14 -53.17 -88.75
CA GLN A 211 -1.24 -53.19 -87.28
C GLN A 211 -0.06 -52.48 -86.60
N LEU A 212 1.15 -52.61 -87.15
CA LEU A 212 2.33 -51.90 -86.67
C LEU A 212 2.20 -50.38 -86.90
N ALA A 213 1.60 -49.95 -88.02
CA ALA A 213 1.35 -48.55 -88.31
C ALA A 213 0.31 -47.94 -87.33
N ASP A 214 -0.78 -48.64 -87.06
CA ASP A 214 -1.80 -48.22 -86.09
C ASP A 214 -1.21 -48.15 -84.67
N ALA A 215 -0.46 -49.17 -84.24
CA ALA A 215 0.23 -49.16 -82.95
C ALA A 215 1.26 -48.03 -82.81
N LYS A 216 1.96 -47.66 -83.89
CA LYS A 216 2.86 -46.48 -83.92
C LYS A 216 2.08 -45.17 -83.79
N ALA A 217 0.91 -45.06 -84.42
CA ALA A 217 0.07 -43.88 -84.30
C ALA A 217 -0.48 -43.71 -82.87
N ASP A 218 -0.90 -44.81 -82.24
CA ASP A 218 -1.32 -44.84 -80.84
C ASP A 218 -0.17 -44.48 -79.89
N TYR A 219 1.03 -45.02 -80.13
CA TYR A 219 2.23 -44.65 -79.37
C TYR A 219 2.53 -43.15 -79.47
N LEU A 220 2.47 -42.57 -80.68
CA LEU A 220 2.72 -41.14 -80.89
C LEU A 220 1.66 -40.25 -80.21
N SER A 221 0.41 -40.70 -80.18
CA SER A 221 -0.68 -40.03 -79.44
C SER A 221 -0.44 -40.09 -77.94
N LEU A 222 -0.02 -41.26 -77.43
CA LEU A 222 0.31 -41.46 -76.02
C LEU A 222 1.54 -40.66 -75.59
N GLU A 223 2.55 -40.55 -76.44
CA GLU A 223 3.75 -39.73 -76.23
C GLU A 223 3.39 -38.24 -76.13
N LYS A 224 2.52 -37.74 -77.02
CA LYS A 224 2.00 -36.36 -76.92
C LYS A 224 1.22 -36.14 -75.62
N LYS A 225 0.43 -37.13 -75.17
CA LYS A 225 -0.29 -37.06 -73.89
C LYS A 225 0.68 -37.07 -72.70
N HIS A 226 1.71 -37.90 -72.75
CA HIS A 226 2.74 -37.98 -71.73
C HIS A 226 3.50 -36.65 -71.62
N SER A 227 3.92 -36.07 -72.75
CA SER A 227 4.57 -34.77 -72.80
C SER A 227 3.70 -33.64 -72.21
N ARG A 228 2.39 -33.64 -72.47
CA ARG A 228 1.45 -32.68 -71.84
C ARG A 228 1.34 -32.87 -70.33
N LEU A 229 1.27 -34.12 -69.87
CA LEU A 229 1.24 -34.44 -68.44
C LEU A 229 2.53 -34.05 -67.74
N ASP A 230 3.69 -34.22 -68.38
CA ASP A 230 4.98 -33.78 -67.85
C ASP A 230 5.07 -32.26 -67.72
N GLN A 231 4.57 -31.51 -68.71
CA GLN A 231 4.47 -30.06 -68.63
C GLN A 231 3.56 -29.61 -67.48
N GLN A 232 2.41 -30.26 -67.30
CA GLN A 232 1.49 -29.95 -66.20
C GLN A 232 2.10 -30.30 -64.84
N ARG A 233 2.82 -31.43 -64.73
CA ARG A 233 3.55 -31.82 -63.53
C ARG A 233 4.63 -30.79 -63.19
N ALA A 234 5.39 -30.33 -64.17
CA ALA A 234 6.42 -29.31 -63.97
C ALA A 234 5.83 -27.98 -63.46
N PHE A 235 4.70 -27.55 -64.03
CA PHE A 235 3.98 -26.34 -63.57
C PHE A 235 3.52 -26.47 -62.11
N LEU A 236 2.88 -27.59 -61.76
CA LEU A 236 2.40 -27.85 -60.40
C LEU A 236 3.56 -27.97 -59.39
N LEU A 237 4.72 -28.47 -59.80
CA LEU A 237 5.91 -28.51 -58.97
C LEU A 237 6.44 -27.10 -58.66
N GLU A 238 6.46 -26.20 -59.64
CA GLU A 238 6.89 -24.81 -59.43
C GLU A 238 5.87 -24.04 -58.57
N GLU A 239 4.57 -24.25 -58.77
CA GLU A 239 3.53 -23.67 -57.92
C GLU A 239 3.64 -24.16 -56.47
N ASN A 240 3.81 -25.47 -56.25
CA ASN A 240 4.03 -26.02 -54.91
C ASN A 240 5.29 -25.45 -54.24
N LYS A 241 6.36 -25.24 -55.01
CA LYS A 241 7.57 -24.58 -54.51
C LYS A 241 7.28 -23.15 -54.06
N GLY A 242 6.51 -22.38 -54.84
CA GLY A 242 6.07 -21.03 -54.47
C GLY A 242 5.13 -20.98 -53.27
N LEU A 243 4.24 -21.96 -53.12
CA LEU A 243 3.38 -22.09 -51.94
C LEU A 243 4.20 -22.43 -50.70
N LYS A 244 5.20 -23.32 -50.83
CA LYS A 244 6.08 -23.70 -49.72
C LYS A 244 6.86 -22.49 -49.18
N THR A 245 7.47 -21.69 -50.05
CA THR A 245 8.18 -20.47 -49.61
C THR A 245 7.24 -19.45 -48.97
N LYS A 246 6.01 -19.34 -49.47
CA LYS A 246 4.98 -18.49 -48.85
C LYS A 246 4.56 -18.99 -47.46
N THR A 247 4.43 -20.29 -47.26
CA THR A 247 4.14 -20.86 -45.94
C THR A 247 5.30 -20.69 -44.96
N GLU A 248 6.55 -20.83 -45.42
CA GLU A 248 7.76 -20.60 -44.61
C GLU A 248 7.84 -19.14 -44.15
N THR A 249 7.66 -18.19 -45.08
CA THR A 249 7.63 -16.75 -44.73
C THR A 249 6.46 -16.38 -43.83
N GLN A 250 5.28 -17.00 -44.00
CA GLN A 250 4.16 -16.79 -43.09
C GLN A 250 4.49 -17.30 -41.67
N HIS A 251 5.11 -18.48 -41.56
CA HIS A 251 5.53 -19.02 -40.27
C HIS A 251 6.57 -18.12 -39.57
N GLU A 252 7.52 -17.59 -40.32
CA GLU A 252 8.51 -16.64 -39.81
C GLU A 252 7.86 -15.33 -39.33
N ASN A 253 6.89 -14.81 -40.09
CA ASN A 253 6.11 -13.64 -39.68
C ASN A 253 5.28 -13.89 -38.43
N GLU A 254 4.65 -15.07 -38.29
CA GLU A 254 3.90 -15.46 -37.10
C GLU A 254 4.82 -15.57 -35.88
N LYS A 255 6.03 -16.11 -36.04
CA LYS A 255 7.05 -16.13 -34.98
C LYS A 255 7.43 -14.71 -34.58
N ARG A 256 7.70 -13.82 -35.55
CA ARG A 256 8.06 -12.43 -35.29
C ARG A 256 6.93 -11.66 -34.60
N LEU A 257 5.68 -11.93 -34.96
CA LEU A 257 4.51 -11.34 -34.32
C LEU A 257 4.43 -11.74 -32.84
N LYS A 258 4.67 -13.01 -32.51
CA LYS A 258 4.70 -13.48 -31.12
C LYS A 258 5.81 -12.80 -30.31
N GLU A 259 7.01 -12.67 -30.88
CA GLU A 259 8.12 -11.94 -30.26
C GLU A 259 7.75 -10.47 -29.97
N LEU A 260 7.18 -9.77 -30.96
CA LEU A 260 6.74 -8.37 -30.81
C LEU A 260 5.60 -8.21 -29.82
N GLN A 261 4.69 -9.19 -29.72
CA GLN A 261 3.64 -9.20 -28.71
C GLN A 261 4.20 -9.37 -27.30
N GLN A 262 5.19 -10.25 -27.13
CA GLN A 262 5.89 -10.41 -25.87
C GLN A 262 6.66 -9.14 -25.49
N GLU A 263 7.39 -8.54 -26.41
CA GLU A 263 8.10 -7.27 -26.19
C GLU A 263 7.14 -6.13 -25.81
N ASN A 264 6.00 -6.02 -26.50
CA ASN A 264 4.97 -5.04 -26.15
C ASN A 264 4.37 -5.26 -24.76
N SER A 265 4.20 -6.52 -24.33
CA SER A 265 3.70 -6.82 -22.98
C SER A 265 4.67 -6.31 -21.90
N VAL A 266 5.97 -6.56 -22.08
CA VAL A 266 7.02 -6.07 -21.17
C VAL A 266 7.10 -4.55 -21.17
N LEU A 267 6.98 -3.90 -22.33
CA LEU A 267 6.97 -2.44 -22.41
C LEU A 267 5.74 -1.84 -21.71
N ARG A 268 4.56 -2.44 -21.85
CA ARG A 268 3.34 -2.01 -21.15
C ARG A 268 3.50 -2.11 -19.63
N GLU A 269 4.09 -3.20 -19.14
CA GLU A 269 4.37 -3.37 -17.72
C GLU A 269 5.36 -2.31 -17.22
N ARG A 270 6.40 -1.99 -18.00
CA ARG A 270 7.36 -0.94 -17.66
C ARG A 270 6.71 0.45 -17.61
N VAL A 271 5.84 0.77 -18.57
CA VAL A 271 5.08 2.02 -18.58
C VAL A 271 4.17 2.10 -17.36
N ALA A 272 3.50 1.01 -16.98
CA ALA A 272 2.67 0.96 -15.77
C ALA A 272 3.47 1.29 -14.50
N ARG A 273 4.68 0.72 -14.35
CA ARG A 273 5.58 1.06 -13.23
C ARG A 273 5.96 2.54 -13.23
N TYR A 274 6.32 3.11 -14.38
CA TYR A 274 6.62 4.55 -14.46
C TYR A 274 5.40 5.44 -14.16
N THR A 275 4.18 5.01 -14.48
CA THR A 275 2.98 5.76 -14.11
C THR A 275 2.71 5.72 -12.60
N GLU A 276 3.00 4.60 -11.94
CA GLU A 276 2.93 4.51 -10.47
C GLU A 276 4.02 5.37 -9.82
N ASP A 277 5.25 5.31 -10.32
CA ASP A 277 6.36 6.13 -9.82
C ASP A 277 6.08 7.64 -9.98
N THR A 278 5.47 8.06 -11.10
CA THR A 278 5.10 9.48 -11.28
C THR A 278 4.00 9.92 -10.32
N ALA A 279 3.03 9.05 -10.01
CA ALA A 279 2.03 9.33 -8.98
C ALA A 279 2.66 9.45 -7.58
N ALA A 280 3.60 8.57 -7.24
CA ALA A 280 4.35 8.63 -5.98
C ALA A 280 5.20 9.91 -5.90
N LEU A 281 5.86 10.30 -7.00
CA LEU A 281 6.62 11.56 -7.08
C LEU A 281 5.73 12.78 -6.92
N GLN A 282 4.52 12.77 -7.50
CA GLN A 282 3.56 13.86 -7.33
C GLN A 282 3.08 13.96 -5.88
N GLN A 283 2.83 12.81 -5.23
CA GLN A 283 2.46 12.79 -3.81
C GLN A 283 3.59 13.35 -2.93
N LEU A 284 4.83 12.94 -3.16
CA LEU A 284 6.00 13.48 -2.44
C LEU A 284 6.21 14.97 -2.72
N ALA A 285 5.94 15.45 -3.93
CA ALA A 285 6.02 16.87 -4.26
C ALA A 285 4.97 17.68 -3.48
N ASN A 286 3.74 17.19 -3.39
CA ASN A 286 2.68 17.82 -2.59
C ASN A 286 3.02 17.82 -1.08
N GLU A 287 3.54 16.72 -0.56
CA GLU A 287 3.97 16.62 0.84
C GLU A 287 5.11 17.61 1.15
N ARG A 288 6.08 17.74 0.25
CA ARG A 288 7.15 18.73 0.36
C ARG A 288 6.61 20.16 0.40
N GLU A 289 5.59 20.48 -0.41
CA GLU A 289 4.97 21.81 -0.42
C GLU A 289 4.28 22.13 0.91
N VAL A 290 3.55 21.16 1.48
CA VAL A 290 2.94 21.28 2.81
C VAL A 290 4.02 21.50 3.89
N LEU A 291 5.07 20.70 3.89
CA LEU A 291 6.18 20.82 4.86
C LEU A 291 6.93 22.15 4.74
N LEU A 292 7.07 22.70 3.52
CA LEU A 292 7.64 24.02 3.32
C LEU A 292 6.75 25.12 3.93
N GLY A 293 5.44 25.03 3.76
CA GLY A 293 4.49 25.94 4.41
C GLY A 293 4.54 25.86 5.93
N GLU A 294 4.62 24.64 6.50
CA GLU A 294 4.79 24.46 7.94
C GLU A 294 6.12 25.03 8.45
N LYS A 295 7.21 24.86 7.70
CA LYS A 295 8.51 25.44 8.04
C LYS A 295 8.47 26.96 8.04
N GLU A 296 7.82 27.59 7.05
CA GLU A 296 7.66 29.05 7.01
C GLU A 296 6.85 29.55 8.21
N ARG A 297 5.73 28.88 8.51
CA ARG A 297 4.92 29.19 9.69
C ARG A 297 5.72 29.08 11.00
N LEU A 298 6.52 28.02 11.16
CA LEU A 298 7.38 27.86 12.34
C LEU A 298 8.46 28.94 12.42
N ALA A 299 9.01 29.39 11.28
CA ALA A 299 9.97 30.48 11.24
C ALA A 299 9.34 31.81 11.70
N ASP A 300 8.11 32.09 11.29
CA ASP A 300 7.36 33.27 11.74
C ASP A 300 7.08 33.22 13.25
N GLN A 301 6.66 32.06 13.78
CA GLN A 301 6.47 31.86 15.22
C GLN A 301 7.78 32.05 16.01
N LEU A 302 8.91 31.62 15.45
CA LEU A 302 10.21 31.78 16.10
C LEU A 302 10.63 33.26 16.15
N LYS A 303 10.31 34.04 15.12
CA LYS A 303 10.53 35.48 15.09
C LYS A 303 9.66 36.21 16.12
N GLU A 304 8.39 35.83 16.26
CA GLU A 304 7.51 36.36 17.32
C GLU A 304 8.07 36.02 18.71
N TYR A 305 8.54 34.79 18.90
CA TYR A 305 9.16 34.37 20.15
C TYR A 305 10.42 35.19 20.49
N GLU A 306 11.28 35.48 19.51
CA GLU A 306 12.45 36.35 19.71
C GLU A 306 12.06 37.78 20.10
N GLN A 307 11.00 38.33 19.49
CA GLN A 307 10.45 39.63 19.88
C GLN A 307 9.96 39.62 21.32
N ILE A 308 9.16 38.63 21.71
CA ILE A 308 8.66 38.47 23.08
C ILE A 308 9.82 38.30 24.06
N LYS A 309 10.84 37.53 23.70
CA LYS A 309 12.04 37.36 24.52
C LYS A 309 12.76 38.69 24.75
N SER A 310 12.97 39.48 23.69
CA SER A 310 13.60 40.80 23.81
C SER A 310 12.77 41.77 24.66
N ALA A 311 11.45 41.78 24.48
CA ALA A 311 10.53 42.59 25.27
C ALA A 311 10.51 42.18 26.75
N LYS A 312 10.65 40.87 27.04
CA LYS A 312 10.80 40.38 28.41
C LYS A 312 12.11 40.87 29.03
N GLU A 313 13.22 40.83 28.29
CA GLU A 313 14.51 41.33 28.77
C GLU A 313 14.42 42.83 29.10
N THR A 314 13.83 43.65 28.23
CA THR A 314 13.60 45.08 28.50
C THR A 314 12.67 45.31 29.70
N PHE A 315 11.59 44.54 29.80
CA PHE A 315 10.68 44.64 30.94
C PHE A 315 11.37 44.28 32.26
N THR A 316 12.27 43.29 32.26
CA THR A 316 13.05 42.96 33.47
C THR A 316 14.04 44.05 33.86
N THR A 317 14.58 44.81 32.91
CA THR A 317 15.42 45.98 33.23
C THR A 317 14.59 47.13 33.78
N ASP A 318 13.41 47.38 33.21
CA ASP A 318 12.50 48.44 33.67
C ASP A 318 11.99 48.14 35.09
N LEU A 319 11.67 46.88 35.38
CA LEU A 319 11.24 46.46 36.72
C LEU A 319 12.31 46.77 37.78
N LYS A 320 13.59 46.51 37.48
CA LYS A 320 14.70 46.85 38.39
C LYS A 320 14.82 48.34 38.64
N LEU A 321 14.61 49.16 37.61
CA LEU A 321 14.61 50.63 37.74
C LEU A 321 13.45 51.11 38.62
N VAL A 322 12.28 50.51 38.48
CA VAL A 322 11.12 50.80 39.34
C VAL A 322 11.39 50.39 40.79
N GLU A 323 11.96 49.20 41.02
CA GLU A 323 12.36 48.75 42.36
C GLU A 323 13.36 49.72 43.01
N GLU A 324 14.36 50.20 42.26
CA GLU A 324 15.32 51.19 42.74
C GLU A 324 14.65 52.54 43.06
N ALA A 325 13.69 52.97 42.24
CA ALA A 325 12.92 54.20 42.47
C ALA A 325 12.03 54.09 43.71
N ILE A 326 11.39 52.94 43.93
CA ILE A 326 10.61 52.67 45.14
C ILE A 326 11.51 52.71 46.37
N TYR A 327 12.69 52.07 46.30
CA TYR A 327 13.64 52.08 47.41
C TYR A 327 14.09 53.51 47.77
N LYS A 328 14.44 54.32 46.77
CA LYS A 328 14.80 55.74 46.99
C LYS A 328 13.63 56.57 47.51
N GLY A 329 12.42 56.33 47.01
CA GLY A 329 11.21 56.99 47.49
C GLY A 329 10.91 56.66 48.95
N HIS A 330 11.11 55.41 49.36
CA HIS A 330 10.92 54.97 50.74
C HIS A 330 11.95 55.63 51.67
N GLN A 331 13.23 55.64 51.28
CA GLN A 331 14.26 56.37 52.04
C GLN A 331 13.94 57.85 52.20
N GLY A 332 13.50 58.52 51.12
CA GLY A 332 13.11 59.93 51.18
C GLY A 332 11.90 60.19 52.09
N LEU A 333 10.95 59.25 52.18
CA LEU A 333 9.82 59.32 53.10
C LEU A 333 10.25 59.13 54.56
N GLU A 334 11.19 58.22 54.82
CA GLU A 334 11.74 57.99 56.16
C GLU A 334 12.53 59.20 56.65
N ASP A 335 13.34 59.82 55.76
CA ASP A 335 14.03 61.09 56.02
C ASP A 335 13.04 62.24 56.29
N PHE A 336 11.93 62.29 55.54
CA PHE A 336 10.89 63.28 55.77
C PHE A 336 10.15 63.08 57.10
N GLN A 337 9.85 61.82 57.45
CA GLN A 337 9.21 61.47 58.71
C GLN A 337 10.09 61.87 59.90
N THR A 338 11.38 61.50 59.87
CA THR A 338 12.33 61.90 60.92
C THR A 338 12.48 63.42 61.02
N SER A 339 12.44 64.14 59.90
CA SER A 339 12.41 65.60 59.91
C SER A 339 11.13 66.18 60.53
N LEU A 340 9.97 65.59 60.25
CA LEU A 340 8.70 66.00 60.85
C LEU A 340 8.68 65.77 62.35
N ASP A 341 9.13 64.60 62.80
CA ASP A 341 9.21 64.26 64.23
C ASP A 341 10.09 65.27 64.99
N SER A 342 11.24 65.64 64.42
CA SER A 342 12.12 66.69 64.96
C SER A 342 11.43 68.06 65.05
N HIS A 343 10.62 68.43 64.04
CA HIS A 343 9.83 69.66 64.08
C HIS A 343 8.72 69.60 65.14
N PHE A 344 8.07 68.45 65.31
CA PHE A 344 7.08 68.24 66.37
C PHE A 344 7.72 68.33 67.75
N ASP A 345 8.88 67.72 67.98
CA ASP A 345 9.63 67.83 69.24
C ASP A 345 9.98 69.30 69.56
N THR A 346 10.40 70.05 68.54
CA THR A 346 10.72 71.48 68.67
C THR A 346 9.47 72.29 69.03
N LEU A 347 8.34 72.01 68.38
CA LEU A 347 7.07 72.65 68.64
C LEU A 347 6.56 72.31 70.05
N GLU A 348 6.68 71.05 70.47
CA GLU A 348 6.30 70.60 71.81
C GLU A 348 7.15 71.29 72.87
N SER A 349 8.47 71.39 72.67
CA SER A 349 9.37 72.14 73.56
C SER A 349 8.97 73.62 73.65
N CYS A 350 8.66 74.26 72.52
CA CYS A 350 8.16 75.64 72.49
C CYS A 350 6.82 75.77 73.23
N HIS A 351 5.91 74.82 73.04
CA HIS A 351 4.61 74.80 73.71
C HIS A 351 4.76 74.57 75.22
N GLN A 352 5.67 73.69 75.65
CA GLN A 352 5.98 73.47 77.06
C GLN A 352 6.59 74.73 77.69
N ALA A 353 7.51 75.41 76.99
CA ALA A 353 8.07 76.67 77.44
C ALA A 353 7.00 77.77 77.57
N ALA A 354 6.11 77.91 76.56
CA ALA A 354 5.00 78.85 76.59
C ALA A 354 4.01 78.53 77.72
N ARG A 355 3.68 77.25 77.94
CA ARG A 355 2.83 76.80 79.05
C ARG A 355 3.50 77.06 80.40
N GLY A 356 4.82 76.87 80.51
CA GLY A 356 5.60 77.23 81.68
C GLY A 356 5.54 78.73 81.99
N ALA A 357 5.74 79.58 80.97
CA ALA A 357 5.62 81.02 81.08
C ALA A 357 4.18 81.45 81.46
N LEU A 358 3.16 80.86 80.85
CA LEU A 358 1.75 81.08 81.20
C LEU A 358 1.46 80.64 82.63
N ASN A 359 2.01 79.52 83.10
CA ASN A 359 1.87 79.08 84.49
C ASN A 359 2.55 80.04 85.46
N GLN A 360 3.72 80.58 85.12
CA GLN A 360 4.38 81.62 85.91
C GLN A 360 3.55 82.90 85.95
N ILE A 361 2.99 83.33 84.82
CA ILE A 361 2.06 84.47 84.74
C ILE A 361 0.80 84.17 85.57
N ARG A 362 0.22 82.98 85.44
CA ARG A 362 -0.97 82.53 86.19
C ARG A 362 -0.70 82.43 87.68
N GLN A 363 0.49 82.01 88.12
CA GLN A 363 0.90 82.02 89.53
C GLN A 363 1.10 83.45 90.04
N THR A 364 1.71 84.32 89.24
CA THR A 364 1.89 85.74 89.57
C THR A 364 0.53 86.45 89.65
N LEU A 365 -0.37 86.15 88.71
CA LEU A 365 -1.76 86.61 88.71
C LEU A 365 -2.54 86.01 89.86
N ALA A 366 -2.41 84.72 90.20
CA ALA A 366 -3.08 84.11 91.37
C ALA A 366 -2.59 84.68 92.70
N TYR A 367 -1.33 85.14 92.77
CA TYR A 367 -0.81 85.89 93.91
C TYR A 367 -1.42 87.30 94.00
N LEU A 368 -1.80 87.88 92.86
CA LEU A 368 -2.52 89.15 92.76
C LEU A 368 -4.04 88.98 92.88
N ASP A 369 -4.56 87.79 92.61
CA ASP A 369 -5.96 87.45 92.42
C ASP A 369 -6.43 86.53 93.55
N THR A 370 -6.37 87.07 94.76
CA THR A 370 -7.08 86.52 95.93
C THR A 370 -8.60 86.77 95.80
N GLN A 371 -9.19 86.65 94.60
CA GLN A 371 -10.64 86.55 94.38
C GLN A 371 -11.01 85.73 93.14
N GLN A 372 -11.53 84.52 93.41
CA GLN A 372 -12.57 83.79 92.64
C GLN A 372 -12.26 83.11 91.29
N ILE A 373 -12.08 81.78 91.38
CA ILE A 373 -12.91 80.68 90.81
C ILE A 373 -12.97 80.42 89.27
N SER A 374 -12.35 79.26 88.94
CA SER A 374 -12.73 78.06 88.14
C SER A 374 -12.93 78.05 86.62
N ASP A 375 -12.19 77.11 86.03
CA ASP A 375 -12.13 76.55 84.67
C ASP A 375 -13.39 75.80 84.19
N VAL A 376 -13.58 75.70 82.86
CA VAL A 376 -14.19 74.54 82.18
C VAL A 376 -13.51 74.36 80.79
N ASP A 377 -13.03 73.16 80.49
CA ASP A 377 -12.51 72.76 79.17
C ASP A 377 -13.12 71.43 78.68
N ALA A 378 -13.24 71.34 77.35
CA ALA A 378 -14.06 70.39 76.59
C ALA A 378 -13.44 68.99 76.38
N HIS A 379 -14.30 68.00 76.10
CA HIS A 379 -13.92 66.67 75.58
C HIS A 379 -14.69 66.38 74.28
N TYR A 380 -13.97 66.14 73.18
CA TYR A 380 -14.50 65.58 71.92
C TYR A 380 -14.48 64.04 72.02
N GLY A 381 -15.67 63.43 72.08
CA GLY A 381 -15.86 61.98 72.00
C GLY A 381 -16.41 61.58 70.63
N ILE A 382 -15.81 60.54 70.05
CA ILE A 382 -16.18 59.85 68.80
C ILE A 382 -17.59 59.24 68.93
N THR A 383 -18.44 59.40 67.91
CA THR A 383 -19.83 58.86 67.87
C THR A 383 -19.94 57.49 67.17
N PRO A 384 -20.98 56.69 67.50
CA PRO A 384 -21.14 55.30 67.07
C PRO A 384 -21.90 55.14 65.73
N GLU A 385 -21.64 54.01 65.07
CA GLU A 385 -22.37 53.38 63.94
C GLU A 385 -22.01 53.81 62.50
N GLN A 386 -20.85 53.35 62.02
CA GLN A 386 -20.56 53.29 60.59
C GLN A 386 -21.43 52.20 59.91
N PRO A 387 -21.98 52.44 58.69
CA PRO A 387 -22.80 51.46 57.98
C PRO A 387 -22.07 50.15 57.71
N ARG A 388 -22.74 49.01 57.88
CA ARG A 388 -22.19 47.68 57.60
C ARG A 388 -22.35 47.32 56.13
N VAL A 389 -21.24 47.02 55.47
CA VAL A 389 -21.17 46.83 54.02
C VAL A 389 -20.79 45.40 53.68
N GLY A 390 -21.51 44.78 52.74
CA GLY A 390 -21.13 43.53 52.11
C GLY A 390 -20.81 43.77 50.64
N VAL A 391 -19.65 43.31 50.18
CA VAL A 391 -19.18 43.44 48.80
C VAL A 391 -19.29 42.08 48.11
N PHE A 392 -19.90 42.04 46.92
CA PHE A 392 -20.13 40.83 46.14
C PHE A 392 -19.67 41.07 44.70
N VAL A 393 -18.57 40.44 44.32
CA VAL A 393 -17.88 40.71 43.06
C VAL A 393 -17.99 39.54 42.11
N ASP A 394 -18.67 39.75 40.98
CA ASP A 394 -18.64 38.83 39.85
C ASP A 394 -17.37 39.06 39.03
N VAL A 395 -16.33 38.28 39.32
CA VAL A 395 -15.02 38.45 38.70
C VAL A 395 -15.09 38.16 37.20
N GLN A 396 -15.96 37.25 36.75
CA GLN A 396 -16.09 36.96 35.32
C GLN A 396 -16.69 38.15 34.58
N ASN A 397 -17.84 38.66 35.04
CA ASN A 397 -18.50 39.80 34.40
C ASN A 397 -17.56 41.01 34.32
N MET A 398 -16.86 41.30 35.43
CA MET A 398 -15.88 42.38 35.54
C MET A 398 -14.67 42.19 34.61
N PHE A 399 -14.16 40.96 34.51
CA PHE A 399 -13.03 40.63 33.64
C PHE A 399 -13.38 40.79 32.16
N TYR A 400 -14.53 40.26 31.73
CA TYR A 400 -14.97 40.38 30.34
C TYR A 400 -15.21 41.85 29.97
N ALA A 401 -15.86 42.62 30.86
CA ALA A 401 -16.11 44.04 30.65
C ALA A 401 -14.82 44.86 30.50
N ALA A 402 -13.80 44.59 31.32
CA ALA A 402 -12.51 45.27 31.27
C ALA A 402 -11.69 44.89 30.02
N LYS A 403 -11.70 43.59 29.66
CA LYS A 403 -10.95 43.07 28.51
C LYS A 403 -11.52 43.57 27.19
N ASP A 404 -12.84 43.55 27.03
CA ASP A 404 -13.52 43.88 25.77
C ASP A 404 -13.25 45.34 25.33
N ARG A 405 -13.33 46.28 26.26
CA ARG A 405 -13.21 47.71 25.92
C ARG A 405 -11.82 48.30 26.12
N PHE A 406 -11.09 47.87 27.15
CA PHE A 406 -9.83 48.51 27.56
C PHE A 406 -8.62 47.62 27.37
N GLY A 407 -8.79 46.31 27.15
CA GLY A 407 -7.67 45.36 27.11
C GLY A 407 -6.88 45.28 28.42
N ARG A 408 -7.43 45.80 29.52
CA ARG A 408 -6.80 45.94 30.84
C ARG A 408 -7.53 45.08 31.87
N ARG A 409 -6.97 44.98 33.08
CA ARG A 409 -7.56 44.24 34.20
C ARG A 409 -8.03 45.20 35.29
N VAL A 410 -9.03 44.80 36.07
CA VAL A 410 -9.51 45.58 37.22
C VAL A 410 -8.53 45.43 38.40
N ASP A 411 -8.20 46.55 39.04
CA ASP A 411 -7.45 46.60 40.29
C ASP A 411 -8.40 46.34 41.47
N TYR A 412 -8.55 45.07 41.84
CA TYR A 412 -9.49 44.67 42.90
C TYR A 412 -9.11 45.19 44.29
N ILE A 413 -7.84 45.55 44.52
CA ILE A 413 -7.36 46.11 45.79
C ILE A 413 -7.91 47.54 45.91
N LYS A 414 -7.61 48.39 44.92
CA LYS A 414 -8.13 49.77 44.89
C LYS A 414 -9.65 49.81 44.80
N LEU A 415 -10.25 48.86 44.07
CA LEU A 415 -11.70 48.74 43.98
C LEU A 415 -12.30 48.56 45.37
N LEU A 416 -11.78 47.62 46.18
CA LEU A 416 -12.30 47.36 47.52
C LEU A 416 -12.19 48.60 48.41
N ASP A 417 -11.02 49.22 48.44
CA ASP A 417 -10.76 50.40 49.27
C ASP A 417 -11.69 51.56 48.91
N LEU A 418 -11.88 51.81 47.61
CA LEU A 418 -12.72 52.91 47.12
C LEU A 418 -14.20 52.66 47.40
N ILE A 419 -14.70 51.46 47.10
CA ILE A 419 -16.12 51.16 47.24
C ILE A 419 -16.50 50.95 48.70
N VAL A 420 -15.60 50.55 49.59
CA VAL A 420 -15.91 50.47 51.02
C VAL A 420 -15.78 51.84 51.67
N GLY A 421 -14.69 52.56 51.41
CA GLY A 421 -14.41 53.86 52.01
C GLY A 421 -14.40 53.79 53.55
N PRO A 422 -14.96 54.79 54.27
CA PRO A 422 -14.92 54.84 55.74
C PRO A 422 -15.97 53.92 56.42
N ARG A 423 -16.56 52.97 55.70
CA ARG A 423 -17.67 52.12 56.17
C ARG A 423 -17.14 50.82 56.78
N TYR A 424 -17.96 50.14 57.57
CA TYR A 424 -17.55 48.88 58.19
C TYR A 424 -17.74 47.70 57.24
N LEU A 425 -16.65 47.15 56.70
CA LEU A 425 -16.68 45.97 55.83
C LEU A 425 -16.99 44.72 56.65
N MET A 426 -18.17 44.13 56.42
CA MET A 426 -18.57 42.85 57.00
C MET A 426 -17.98 41.67 56.24
N VAL A 427 -18.05 41.72 54.91
CA VAL A 427 -17.55 40.67 54.02
C VAL A 427 -17.26 41.24 52.64
N ALA A 428 -16.26 40.69 51.97
CA ALA A 428 -16.05 40.87 50.54
C ALA A 428 -15.93 39.49 49.88
N TYR A 429 -16.90 39.09 49.06
CA TYR A 429 -16.85 37.85 48.30
C TYR A 429 -16.41 38.11 46.86
N ALA A 430 -15.44 37.32 46.40
CA ALA A 430 -15.02 37.29 45.00
C ALA A 430 -15.40 35.94 44.39
N TYR A 431 -16.30 35.98 43.40
CA TYR A 431 -16.84 34.81 42.73
C TYR A 431 -16.04 34.55 41.46
N VAL A 432 -15.26 33.46 41.46
CA VAL A 432 -14.32 33.14 40.38
C VAL A 432 -14.70 31.83 39.72
N VAL A 433 -14.57 31.77 38.40
CA VAL A 433 -14.74 30.53 37.65
C VAL A 433 -13.38 30.07 37.16
N GLN A 434 -13.02 28.85 37.54
CA GLN A 434 -11.74 28.25 37.21
C GLN A 434 -11.86 27.49 35.89
N ILE A 435 -10.91 27.77 35.00
CA ILE A 435 -10.74 27.07 33.73
C ILE A 435 -9.53 26.15 33.92
N PRO A 436 -9.67 24.82 33.77
CA PRO A 436 -8.60 23.86 34.05
C PRO A 436 -7.26 24.18 33.34
N GLU A 437 -7.35 24.78 32.15
CA GLU A 437 -6.19 25.12 31.31
C GLU A 437 -5.47 26.42 31.74
N ILE A 438 -6.07 27.24 32.62
CA ILE A 438 -5.53 28.54 33.03
C ILE A 438 -5.12 28.50 34.50
N ASN A 439 -3.83 28.67 34.78
CA ASN A 439 -3.35 28.81 36.15
C ASN A 439 -3.70 30.20 36.71
N GLN A 440 -4.71 30.25 37.57
CA GLN A 440 -5.19 31.47 38.24
C GLN A 440 -4.70 31.59 39.70
N SER A 441 -3.84 30.69 40.18
CA SER A 441 -3.50 30.60 41.61
C SER A 441 -2.94 31.91 42.19
N SER A 442 -2.03 32.57 41.47
CA SER A 442 -1.44 33.85 41.93
C SER A 442 -2.48 34.96 42.05
N PHE A 443 -3.50 34.98 41.18
CA PHE A 443 -4.58 35.96 41.23
C PHE A 443 -5.51 35.69 42.42
N LEU A 444 -5.84 34.42 42.67
CA LEU A 444 -6.63 34.03 43.84
C LEU A 444 -5.90 34.40 45.14
N SER A 445 -4.61 34.05 45.26
CA SER A 445 -3.82 34.40 46.45
C SER A 445 -3.75 35.91 46.68
N LEU A 446 -3.68 36.72 45.60
CA LEU A 446 -3.72 38.18 45.71
C LEU A 446 -5.06 38.67 46.27
N LEU A 447 -6.19 38.16 45.79
CA LEU A 447 -7.50 38.56 46.30
C LEU A 447 -7.68 38.17 47.77
N GLU A 448 -7.30 36.95 48.15
CA GLU A 448 -7.34 36.46 49.54
C GLU A 448 -6.49 37.32 50.47
N HIS A 449 -5.26 37.66 50.06
CA HIS A 449 -4.37 38.48 50.86
C HIS A 449 -4.89 39.91 51.07
N ASN A 450 -5.72 40.41 50.15
CA ASN A 450 -6.29 41.75 50.18
C ASN A 450 -7.75 41.77 50.66
N GLY A 451 -8.16 40.79 51.47
CA GLY A 451 -9.42 40.84 52.22
C GLY A 451 -10.65 40.27 51.52
N TYR A 452 -10.51 39.71 50.32
CA TYR A 452 -11.60 38.97 49.68
C TYR A 452 -11.66 37.52 50.18
N THR A 453 -12.86 37.02 50.40
CA THR A 453 -13.15 35.60 50.54
C THR A 453 -13.51 35.04 49.17
N ILE A 454 -12.77 34.04 48.70
CA ILE A 454 -12.93 33.49 47.35
C ILE A 454 -13.98 32.39 47.35
N LYS A 455 -14.87 32.44 46.35
CA LYS A 455 -15.77 31.34 46.00
C LYS A 455 -15.47 30.90 44.57
N SER A 456 -14.88 29.72 44.42
CA SER A 456 -14.48 29.17 43.12
C SER A 456 -15.41 28.06 42.64
N LYS A 457 -15.64 28.02 41.33
CA LYS A 457 -16.44 26.98 40.65
C LYS A 457 -15.73 26.58 39.37
N ASP A 458 -15.66 25.28 39.10
CA ASP A 458 -15.03 24.79 37.87
C ASP A 458 -15.96 25.03 36.67
N LEU A 459 -15.40 25.54 35.57
CA LEU A 459 -16.11 25.66 34.31
C LEU A 459 -16.45 24.26 33.80
N ARG A 460 -17.75 23.95 33.71
CA ARG A 460 -18.22 22.68 33.13
C ARG A 460 -18.70 22.92 31.70
N LEU A 461 -17.98 22.34 30.75
CA LEU A 461 -18.41 22.22 29.36
C LEU A 461 -19.36 21.03 29.24
N ARG A 462 -20.58 21.26 28.77
CA ARG A 462 -21.50 20.17 28.41
C ARG A 462 -21.19 19.63 27.02
N GLY A 463 -21.60 18.39 26.76
CA GLY A 463 -21.47 17.76 25.44
C GLY A 463 -22.28 18.44 24.33
N ASP A 464 -23.14 19.41 24.66
CA ASP A 464 -23.87 20.27 23.71
C ASP A 464 -23.13 21.58 23.39
N GLY A 465 -21.93 21.79 23.95
CA GLY A 465 -21.12 22.99 23.75
C GLY A 465 -21.53 24.18 24.65
N SER A 466 -22.58 24.04 25.47
CA SER A 466 -22.95 25.07 26.44
C SER A 466 -22.02 25.03 27.64
N ALA A 467 -21.44 26.19 27.97
CA ALA A 467 -20.64 26.36 29.18
C ALA A 467 -21.59 26.74 30.32
N LYS A 468 -21.68 25.91 31.37
CA LYS A 468 -22.38 26.30 32.61
C LYS A 468 -21.33 26.74 33.62
N GLY A 469 -21.14 28.06 33.71
CA GLY A 469 -20.07 28.68 34.49
C GLY A 469 -20.51 29.78 35.45
N ASP A 470 -21.63 30.46 35.21
CA ASP A 470 -22.03 31.66 35.98
C ASP A 470 -22.18 31.43 37.49
N TRP A 471 -22.07 32.55 38.21
CA TRP A 471 -22.21 32.61 39.66
C TRP A 471 -23.52 33.28 40.11
N ASP A 472 -24.38 33.68 39.19
CA ASP A 472 -25.54 34.54 39.45
C ASP A 472 -26.45 34.01 40.57
N VAL A 473 -26.79 32.72 40.49
CA VAL A 473 -27.60 32.06 41.53
C VAL A 473 -26.86 31.99 42.87
N GLY A 474 -25.56 31.71 42.85
CA GLY A 474 -24.75 31.64 44.07
C GLY A 474 -24.63 33.01 44.75
N ILE A 475 -24.33 34.05 43.97
CA ILE A 475 -24.29 35.44 44.40
C ILE A 475 -25.64 35.84 45.02
N ALA A 476 -26.75 35.58 44.33
CA ALA A 476 -28.08 35.92 44.84
C ALA A 476 -28.40 35.22 46.17
N VAL A 477 -28.10 33.93 46.29
CA VAL A 477 -28.32 33.16 47.52
C VAL A 477 -27.49 33.72 48.68
N ASP A 478 -26.21 34.00 48.44
CA ASP A 478 -25.30 34.53 49.46
C ASP A 478 -25.72 35.91 49.93
N VAL A 479 -26.05 36.82 48.99
CA VAL A 479 -26.54 38.17 49.31
C VAL A 479 -27.79 38.07 50.18
N VAL A 480 -28.80 37.30 49.76
CA VAL A 480 -30.07 37.15 50.49
C VAL A 480 -29.84 36.57 51.89
N SER A 481 -28.94 35.59 52.03
CA SER A 481 -28.61 35.00 53.33
C SER A 481 -27.98 36.01 54.31
N MET A 482 -27.34 37.06 53.80
CA MET A 482 -26.64 38.07 54.59
C MET A 482 -27.42 39.37 54.78
N LEU A 483 -28.59 39.55 54.16
CA LEU A 483 -29.36 40.80 54.28
C LEU A 483 -29.68 41.19 55.73
N GLY A 484 -29.80 40.22 56.64
CA GLY A 484 -30.02 40.50 58.06
C GLY A 484 -28.85 41.21 58.77
N SER A 485 -27.61 41.03 58.28
CA SER A 485 -26.39 41.56 58.90
C SER A 485 -25.76 42.74 58.13
N LEU A 486 -26.28 43.04 56.94
CA LEU A 486 -25.79 44.12 56.09
C LEU A 486 -26.74 45.31 56.11
N ASP A 487 -26.20 46.53 55.99
CA ASP A 487 -26.98 47.76 55.78
C ASP A 487 -26.87 48.21 54.31
N VAL A 488 -25.71 47.96 53.69
CA VAL A 488 -25.42 48.23 52.28
C VAL A 488 -24.89 46.96 51.61
N VAL A 489 -25.45 46.64 50.45
CA VAL A 489 -24.95 45.59 49.54
C VAL A 489 -24.32 46.28 48.35
N ILE A 490 -23.04 46.03 48.13
CA ILE A 490 -22.32 46.47 46.94
C ILE A 490 -22.19 45.28 45.99
N LEU A 491 -22.85 45.38 44.84
CA LEU A 491 -22.79 44.39 43.78
C LEU A 491 -21.85 44.90 42.69
N ALA A 492 -20.68 44.26 42.55
CA ALA A 492 -19.77 44.54 41.46
C ALA A 492 -20.04 43.59 40.28
N SER A 493 -21.09 43.92 39.52
CA SER A 493 -21.48 43.25 38.28
C SER A 493 -22.36 44.18 37.45
N GLY A 494 -22.24 44.09 36.12
CA GLY A 494 -23.11 44.81 35.18
C GLY A 494 -24.32 44.00 34.72
N ASP A 495 -24.48 42.76 35.18
CA ASP A 495 -25.49 41.84 34.65
C ASP A 495 -26.92 42.21 35.04
N GLY A 496 -27.79 42.37 34.04
CA GLY A 496 -29.21 42.67 34.23
C GLY A 496 -29.98 41.57 34.95
N ASP A 497 -29.47 40.33 34.99
CA ASP A 497 -30.12 39.22 35.69
C ASP A 497 -30.15 39.42 37.22
N PHE A 498 -29.36 40.36 37.75
CA PHE A 498 -29.43 40.79 39.16
C PHE A 498 -30.54 41.81 39.47
N CYS A 499 -31.31 42.29 38.50
CA CYS A 499 -32.41 43.23 38.76
C CYS A 499 -33.40 42.73 39.84
N PRO A 500 -33.91 41.47 39.79
CA PRO A 500 -34.79 40.95 40.84
C PRO A 500 -34.12 40.90 42.22
N LEU A 501 -32.81 40.65 42.28
CA LEU A 501 -32.05 40.67 43.52
C LEU A 501 -31.98 42.10 44.07
N ALA A 502 -31.67 43.09 43.24
CA ALA A 502 -31.62 44.49 43.63
C ALA A 502 -32.98 45.00 44.16
N GLU A 503 -34.08 44.62 43.52
CA GLU A 503 -35.44 44.91 44.01
C GLU A 503 -35.70 44.28 45.39
N LEU A 504 -35.31 43.02 45.58
CA LEU A 504 -35.48 42.32 46.86
C LEU A 504 -34.67 42.98 47.99
N ILE A 505 -33.43 43.41 47.72
CA ILE A 505 -32.59 44.14 48.68
C ILE A 505 -33.32 45.41 49.15
N LYS A 506 -33.89 46.17 48.20
CA LYS A 506 -34.63 47.40 48.50
C LYS A 506 -35.93 47.12 49.26
N GLN A 507 -36.65 46.06 48.94
CA GLN A 507 -37.84 45.63 49.68
C GLN A 507 -37.54 45.29 51.15
N GLN A 508 -36.30 44.88 51.47
CA GLN A 508 -35.82 44.64 52.83
C GLN A 508 -35.26 45.90 53.52
N ASN A 509 -35.52 47.09 52.96
CA ASN A 509 -35.00 48.39 53.43
C ASN A 509 -33.47 48.42 53.54
N LYS A 510 -32.78 47.75 52.62
CA LYS A 510 -31.32 47.77 52.50
C LYS A 510 -30.91 48.57 51.28
N ARG A 511 -29.74 49.19 51.33
CA ARG A 511 -29.20 49.94 50.20
C ARG A 511 -28.49 49.01 49.24
N VAL A 512 -28.75 49.15 47.94
CA VAL A 512 -28.02 48.45 46.88
C VAL A 512 -27.19 49.44 46.07
N GLU A 513 -25.89 49.20 46.02
CA GLU A 513 -24.93 49.97 45.23
C GLU A 513 -24.37 49.06 44.14
N VAL A 514 -24.33 49.53 42.90
CA VAL A 514 -23.82 48.75 41.76
C VAL A 514 -22.52 49.37 41.29
N VAL A 515 -21.48 48.55 41.13
CA VAL A 515 -20.16 48.97 40.67
C VAL A 515 -19.80 48.20 39.42
N ALA A 516 -19.82 48.85 38.27
CA ALA A 516 -19.55 48.17 37.00
C ALA A 516 -19.11 49.15 35.92
N PHE A 517 -18.69 48.62 34.77
CA PHE A 517 -18.38 49.45 33.62
C PHE A 517 -19.67 49.94 32.97
N GLU A 518 -19.78 51.25 32.76
CA GLU A 518 -20.99 51.88 32.25
C GLU A 518 -21.47 51.29 30.91
N HIS A 519 -20.57 50.90 30.00
CA HIS A 519 -20.94 50.29 28.72
C HIS A 519 -21.42 48.84 28.82
N ASN A 520 -21.08 48.14 29.89
CA ASN A 520 -21.39 46.73 30.08
C ASN A 520 -22.34 46.51 31.26
N THR A 521 -23.17 47.51 31.56
CA THR A 521 -24.15 47.45 32.65
C THR A 521 -25.55 47.61 32.09
N SER A 522 -26.47 46.72 32.48
CA SER A 522 -27.89 46.86 32.14
C SER A 522 -28.47 48.20 32.63
N MET A 523 -29.19 48.90 31.76
CA MET A 523 -29.87 50.15 32.11
C MET A 523 -30.88 49.96 33.24
N ASP A 524 -31.59 48.84 33.26
CA ASP A 524 -32.58 48.52 34.30
C ASP A 524 -31.90 48.37 35.66
N LEU A 525 -30.73 47.71 35.70
CA LEU A 525 -29.96 47.54 36.92
C LEU A 525 -29.45 48.89 37.46
N GLN A 526 -28.97 49.77 36.58
CA GLN A 526 -28.55 51.12 36.97
C GLN A 526 -29.70 51.94 37.56
N GLN A 527 -30.91 51.79 37.01
CA GLN A 527 -32.10 52.51 37.49
C GLN A 527 -32.61 51.98 38.83
N ILE A 528 -32.51 50.67 39.07
CA ILE A 528 -32.94 50.05 40.33
C ILE A 528 -31.95 50.37 41.46
N ALA A 529 -30.65 50.41 41.15
CA ALA A 529 -29.60 50.70 42.11
C ALA A 529 -29.82 52.04 42.84
N ASP A 530 -29.55 52.09 44.15
CA ASP A 530 -29.60 53.36 44.90
C ASP A 530 -28.41 54.26 44.56
N GLN A 531 -27.30 53.66 44.13
CA GLN A 531 -26.14 54.36 43.60
C GLN A 531 -25.41 53.47 42.59
N PHE A 532 -25.07 54.05 41.45
CA PHE A 532 -24.21 53.42 40.45
C PHE A 532 -22.82 54.08 40.50
N PHE A 533 -21.78 53.26 40.59
CA PHE A 533 -20.39 53.67 40.56
C PHE A 533 -19.74 53.16 39.27
N PRO A 534 -19.56 54.03 38.26
CA PRO A 534 -18.92 53.63 37.02
C PRO A 534 -17.44 53.35 37.26
N ILE A 535 -16.93 52.26 36.69
CA ILE A 535 -15.50 51.92 36.75
C ILE A 535 -14.76 52.69 35.65
N GLY A 536 -13.89 53.61 36.08
CA GLY A 536 -13.02 54.40 35.21
C GLY A 536 -11.61 53.82 35.07
N ASP A 537 -10.77 54.52 34.30
CA ASP A 537 -9.39 54.14 34.00
C ASP A 537 -8.49 54.06 35.24
N GLU A 538 -8.86 54.75 36.31
CA GLU A 538 -8.15 54.78 37.61
C GLU A 538 -8.20 53.46 38.38
N LEU A 539 -9.21 52.63 38.09
CA LEU A 539 -9.39 51.29 38.67
C LEU A 539 -8.87 50.18 37.75
N LEU A 540 -8.14 50.53 36.68
CA LEU A 540 -7.58 49.59 35.74
C LEU A 540 -6.06 49.46 35.90
N ILE A 541 -5.53 48.27 35.66
CA ILE A 541 -4.10 47.95 35.62
C ILE A 541 -3.75 47.28 34.29
N SER A 542 -2.52 47.54 33.83
CA SER A 542 -1.99 47.10 32.54
C SER A 542 -1.67 45.62 32.49
#